data_AF-A0A1A8H5D1-F1
#
_entry.id   AF-A0A1A8H5D1-F1
#
_cell.length_a   1.000
_cell.length_b   1.000
_cell.length_c   1.000
_cell.angle_alpha   90.00
_cell.angle_beta   90.00
_cell.angle_gamma   90.00
#
_symmetry.space_group_name_H-M   'P 1'
#
loop_
_entity.id
_entity.type
_entity.pdbx_description
1 polymer ?
#
loop_
_entity_poly.entity_id
_entity_poly.type
_entity_poly.pdbx_seq_one_letter_code
_entity_poly.pdbx_strand_id
1 'polypeptide(L)'
;RTGNPNPSRVWAESVLPRWQPVLSSEATPTYLELSPTLQHQQGLSQSACSFWDQLGSRLASKTGALGAEPVQLPLKSPTEKDAYN
;
A
#
# COMPACT_ATOMS: atom_id res chain seq x y z
N ARG A 1 17.89 -6.06 -6.14
CA ARG A 1 19.37 -5.88 -6.17
C ARG A 1 19.84 -4.57 -5.52
N THR A 2 19.12 -3.45 -5.59
CA THR A 2 19.56 -2.15 -5.02
C THR A 2 18.53 -1.45 -4.12
N GLY A 3 17.31 -2.00 -3.98
CA GLY A 3 16.21 -1.32 -3.29
C GLY A 3 15.58 -0.15 -4.08
N ASN A 4 16.17 0.23 -5.22
CA ASN A 4 15.62 1.23 -6.12
C ASN A 4 15.04 0.53 -7.37
N PRO A 5 13.72 0.66 -7.62
CA PRO A 5 13.07 0.02 -8.77
C PRO A 5 13.41 0.69 -10.12
N ASN A 6 14.04 1.87 -10.11
CA ASN A 6 14.38 2.58 -11.33
C ASN A 6 15.54 1.93 -12.09
N PRO A 7 15.46 1.86 -13.43
CA PRO A 7 16.55 1.35 -14.25
C PRO A 7 17.81 2.21 -14.08
N SER A 8 18.96 1.57 -14.25
CA SER A 8 20.24 2.28 -14.22
C SER A 8 20.29 3.30 -15.36
N ARG A 9 20.95 4.45 -15.14
CA ARG A 9 21.12 5.47 -16.20
C ARG A 9 21.88 4.96 -17.43
N VAL A 10 22.56 3.82 -17.31
CA VAL A 10 23.34 3.18 -18.38
C VAL A 10 22.42 2.50 -19.41
N TRP A 11 21.18 2.19 -19.03
CA TRP A 11 20.16 1.63 -19.93
C TRP A 11 19.13 2.72 -20.27
N ALA A 12 19.53 3.63 -21.16
CA ALA A 12 18.76 4.80 -21.58
C ALA A 12 17.47 4.46 -22.35
N GLU A 13 17.27 3.19 -22.72
CA GLU A 13 16.17 2.72 -23.56
C GLU A 13 14.87 2.44 -22.78
N SER A 14 14.87 2.60 -21.45
CA SER A 14 13.67 2.35 -20.66
C SER A 14 12.67 3.51 -20.80
N VAL A 15 11.67 3.31 -21.67
CA VAL A 15 10.48 4.17 -21.83
C VAL A 15 9.59 4.15 -20.57
N LEU A 16 9.91 3.31 -19.58
CA LEU A 16 9.13 3.15 -18.38
C LEU A 16 9.23 4.38 -17.46
N PRO A 17 8.10 4.79 -16.85
CA PRO A 17 8.12 5.88 -15.89
C PRO A 17 9.00 5.57 -14.69
N ARG A 18 9.68 6.60 -14.20
CA ARG A 18 10.52 6.50 -13.00
C ARG A 18 9.64 6.50 -11.75
N TRP A 19 9.86 5.55 -10.86
CA TRP A 19 9.16 5.49 -9.58
C TRP A 19 9.86 6.39 -8.56
N GLN A 20 9.13 7.38 -8.06
CA GLN A 20 9.58 8.27 -6.99
C GLN A 20 9.42 7.61 -5.61
N PRO A 21 10.35 7.85 -4.67
CA PRO A 21 10.20 7.37 -3.30
C PRO A 21 9.01 8.07 -2.61
N VAL A 22 8.32 7.33 -1.73
CA VAL A 22 7.29 7.90 -0.86
C VAL A 22 7.99 8.61 0.30
N LEU A 23 7.68 9.89 0.49
CA LEU A 23 8.21 10.70 1.59
C LEU A 23 7.14 10.84 2.67
N SER A 24 7.55 10.79 3.94
CA SER A 24 6.68 11.12 5.06
C SER A 24 6.36 12.62 5.03
N SER A 25 5.16 12.96 4.56
CA SER A 25 4.68 14.33 4.45
C SER A 25 3.15 14.36 4.41
N GLU A 26 2.58 15.55 4.60
CA GLU A 26 1.13 15.80 4.44
C GLU A 26 0.66 15.77 2.98
N ALA A 27 1.57 15.69 2.01
CA ALA A 27 1.22 15.63 0.60
C ALA A 27 0.63 14.26 0.24
N THR A 28 -0.32 14.25 -0.71
CA THR A 28 -0.90 13.00 -1.20
C THR A 28 0.18 12.16 -1.90
N PRO A 29 0.46 10.92 -1.45
CA PRO A 29 1.55 10.13 -2.00
C PRO A 29 1.23 9.70 -3.43
N THR A 30 2.27 9.67 -4.26
CA THR A 30 2.22 9.13 -5.62
C THR A 30 2.61 7.66 -5.61
N TYR A 31 1.84 6.84 -6.31
CA TYR A 31 2.12 5.42 -6.51
C TYR A 31 2.17 5.09 -8.00
N LEU A 32 2.71 3.92 -8.31
CA LEU A 32 2.76 3.41 -9.67
C LEU A 32 1.69 2.31 -9.80
N GLU A 33 0.73 2.53 -10.68
CA GLU A 33 -0.29 1.54 -11.00
C GLU A 33 0.25 0.53 -12.00
N LEU A 34 0.18 -0.75 -11.64
CA LEU A 34 0.59 -1.86 -12.51
C LEU A 34 -0.51 -2.14 -13.52
N SER A 35 -0.47 -1.41 -14.64
CA SER A 35 -1.32 -1.59 -15.82
C SER A 35 -0.45 -1.78 -17.06
N PRO A 36 -1.01 -2.16 -18.22
CA PRO A 36 -0.23 -2.34 -19.46
C PRO A 36 0.62 -1.11 -19.86
N THR A 37 0.23 0.08 -19.42
CA THR A 37 0.94 1.33 -19.72
C THR A 37 1.78 1.89 -18.58
N LEU A 38 1.76 1.28 -17.39
CA LEU A 38 2.44 1.72 -16.15
C LEU A 38 2.22 3.22 -15.84
N GLN A 39 1.26 3.56 -15.00
CA GLN A 39 0.86 4.96 -14.80
C GLN A 39 1.16 5.47 -13.39
N HIS A 40 1.53 6.75 -13.26
CA HIS A 40 1.56 7.42 -11.97
C HIS A 40 0.16 7.81 -11.55
N GLN A 41 -0.19 7.44 -10.32
CA GLN A 41 -1.46 7.78 -9.70
C GLN A 41 -1.20 8.36 -8.31
N GLN A 42 -2.22 8.97 -7.71
CA GLN A 42 -2.12 9.59 -6.39
C GLN A 42 -3.21 9.07 -5.47
N GLY A 43 -2.91 9.02 -4.16
CA GLY A 43 -3.95 8.80 -3.14
C GLY A 43 -4.54 7.39 -3.16
N LEU A 44 -3.69 6.36 -3.23
CA LEU A 44 -4.13 4.96 -3.17
C LEU A 44 -5.02 4.73 -1.94
N SER A 45 -6.27 4.36 -2.18
CA SER A 45 -7.26 4.08 -1.12
C SER A 45 -7.38 5.19 -0.06
N GLN A 46 -7.16 6.46 -0.45
CA GLN A 46 -7.02 7.59 0.47
C GLN A 46 -8.17 7.70 1.48
N SER A 47 -9.42 7.57 1.04
CA SER A 47 -10.60 7.65 1.93
C SER A 47 -10.64 6.53 2.97
N ALA A 48 -10.31 5.30 2.58
CA ALA A 48 -10.23 4.17 3.50
C ALA A 48 -9.07 4.32 4.48
N CYS A 49 -7.90 4.79 4.02
CA CYS A 49 -6.77 5.07 4.89
C CYS A 49 -7.09 6.19 5.89
N SER A 50 -7.69 7.31 5.45
CA SER A 50 -8.12 8.39 6.34
C SER A 50 -9.16 7.92 7.36
N PHE A 51 -10.08 7.04 6.96
CA PHE A 51 -11.04 6.43 7.89
C PHE A 51 -10.32 5.65 8.99
N TRP A 52 -9.40 4.74 8.64
CA TRP A 52 -8.73 3.90 9.62
C TRP A 52 -7.76 4.68 10.53
N ASP A 53 -7.10 5.69 9.97
CA ASP A 53 -6.19 6.56 10.71
C ASP A 53 -6.93 7.44 11.73
N GLN A 54 -8.09 7.99 11.36
CA GLN A 54 -8.82 8.93 12.22
C GLN A 54 -9.93 8.27 13.05
N LEU A 55 -10.91 7.65 12.40
CA LEU A 55 -12.10 7.13 13.07
C LEU A 55 -11.87 5.71 13.58
N GLY A 56 -11.21 4.87 12.78
CA GLY A 56 -10.85 3.51 13.16
C GLY A 56 -10.00 3.47 14.44
N SER A 57 -8.98 4.33 14.53
CA SER A 57 -8.12 4.45 15.71
C SER A 57 -8.92 4.86 16.96
N ARG A 58 -9.80 5.87 16.86
CA ARG A 58 -10.65 6.32 17.98
C ARG A 58 -11.60 5.23 18.46
N LEU A 59 -12.24 4.51 17.54
CA LEU A 59 -13.14 3.41 17.86
C LEU A 59 -12.37 2.27 18.54
N ALA A 60 -11.19 1.91 18.03
CA ALA A 60 -10.33 0.89 18.63
C ALA A 60 -9.91 1.27 20.06
N SER A 61 -9.49 2.52 20.30
CA SER A 61 -9.13 3.01 21.64
C SER A 61 -10.31 2.93 22.63
N LYS A 62 -11.53 3.25 22.17
CA LYS A 62 -12.73 3.17 23.02
C LYS A 62 -13.13 1.73 23.35
N THR A 63 -12.99 0.83 22.39
CA THR A 63 -13.25 -0.61 22.59
C THR A 63 -12.23 -1.24 23.54
N GLY A 64 -10.94 -0.90 23.40
CA GLY A 64 -9.89 -1.32 24.33
C GLY A 64 -10.13 -0.81 25.77
N ALA A 65 -10.64 0.42 25.92
CA ALA A 65 -11.03 0.95 27.24
C ALA A 65 -12.24 0.23 27.88
N LEU A 66 -13.07 -0.44 27.06
CA LEU A 66 -14.22 -1.23 27.51
C LEU A 66 -13.88 -2.71 27.74
N GLY A 67 -12.61 -3.11 27.62
CA GLY A 67 -12.16 -4.48 27.89
C GLY A 67 -12.59 -5.53 26.86
N ALA A 68 -13.10 -5.09 25.70
CA ALA A 68 -13.39 -5.99 24.60
C ALA A 68 -12.10 -6.27 23.83
N GLU A 69 -11.54 -7.47 24.02
CA GLU A 69 -10.40 -7.97 23.24
C GLU A 69 -10.73 -7.91 21.73
N PRO A 70 -9.85 -7.35 20.88
CA PRO A 70 -10.04 -7.39 19.45
C PRO A 70 -10.11 -8.86 19.00
N VAL A 71 -11.23 -9.22 18.36
CA VAL A 71 -11.40 -10.55 17.77
C VAL A 71 -10.28 -10.75 16.75
N GLN A 72 -9.30 -11.59 17.07
CA GLN A 72 -8.26 -11.99 16.14
C GLN A 72 -8.93 -12.81 15.04
N LEU A 73 -9.27 -12.16 13.94
CA LEU A 73 -9.68 -12.86 12.73
C LEU A 73 -8.48 -13.68 12.24
N PRO A 74 -8.60 -15.00 12.07
CA PRO A 74 -7.52 -15.81 11.54
C PRO A 74 -7.16 -15.27 10.16
N LEU A 75 -5.95 -14.72 10.02
CA LEU A 75 -5.38 -14.35 8.73
C LEU A 75 -5.13 -15.68 7.99
N LYS A 76 -6.12 -16.15 7.23
CA LYS A 76 -5.93 -17.32 6.36
C LYS A 76 -4.91 -16.91 5.31
N SER A 77 -3.68 -17.40 5.46
CA SER A 77 -2.71 -17.42 4.37
C SER A 77 -3.35 -18.17 3.20
N PRO A 78 -3.27 -17.65 1.96
CA PRO A 78 -3.64 -18.44 0.81
C PRO A 78 -2.70 -19.65 0.76
N THR A 79 -3.22 -20.82 1.11
CA THR A 79 -2.53 -22.09 0.85
C THR A 79 -2.32 -22.23 -0.65
N GLU A 80 -1.08 -22.49 -1.02
CA GLU A 80 -0.50 -22.73 -2.36
C GLU A 80 -1.23 -23.74 -3.27
N LYS A 81 -2.38 -24.28 -2.82
CA LYS A 81 -3.08 -25.40 -3.47
C LYS A 81 -4.09 -24.99 -4.55
N ASP A 82 -4.42 -23.71 -4.65
CA ASP A 82 -5.40 -23.21 -5.64
C ASP A 82 -4.76 -22.55 -6.87
N ALA A 83 -3.42 -22.60 -6.99
CA ALA A 83 -2.70 -21.99 -8.12
C ALA A 83 -2.69 -22.83 -9.41
N TYR A 84 -3.26 -24.03 -9.39
CA TYR A 84 -3.35 -24.93 -10.55
C TYR A 84 -4.69 -25.66 -10.59
N ASN A 85 -5.78 -24.95 -10.90
CA ASN A 85 -6.96 -25.52 -11.56
C ASN A 85 -7.55 -24.50 -12.53
#